data_AF-A0A2G4SNB4-F1
#
_entry.id   AF-A0A2G4SNB4-F1
#
_cell.length_a   1.000
_cell.length_b   1.000
_cell.length_c   1.000
_cell.angle_alpha   90.00
_cell.angle_beta   90.00
_cell.angle_gamma   90.00
#
_symmetry.space_group_name_H-M   'P 1'
#
loop_
_entity.id
_entity.type
_entity.pdbx_description
1 polymer ?
#
loop_
_entity_poly.entity_id
_entity_poly.type
_entity_poly.pdbx_seq_one_letter_code
_entity_poly.pdbx_strand_id
1 'polypeptide(L)'
;MTEFINLKNPNHCPLGVYVLPSSENLYIWYGVIFVHQGYYQSGAFKFRLAIPESYPEHPPAVTFMSDMFHPLVDGGGNLSISQQFPTWRPYEDYIFHILHYIKNIFKKNILDRLIDKHCFNKEAYRLYRTDIKIFSKLAQQCAQLSITESYLLDHFPDDNMIRFSPVSEPKFDELWSQLLKQ
;
A
#
# COMPACT_ATOMS: atom_id res chain seq x y z
N MET A 1 -13.71 -1.51 -15.40
CA MET A 1 -13.92 -2.96 -15.17
C MET A 1 -12.88 -3.84 -15.92
N THR A 2 -12.36 -3.45 -17.09
CA THR A 2 -11.25 -4.13 -17.80
C THR A 2 -9.93 -4.15 -17.01
N GLU A 3 -9.61 -3.09 -16.27
CA GLU A 3 -8.40 -3.01 -15.43
C GLU A 3 -8.29 -4.13 -14.40
N PHE A 4 -9.41 -4.51 -13.76
CA PHE A 4 -9.39 -5.58 -12.77
C PHE A 4 -9.10 -6.94 -13.41
N ILE A 5 -9.60 -7.15 -14.63
CA ILE A 5 -9.30 -8.36 -15.42
C ILE A 5 -7.80 -8.37 -15.80
N ASN A 6 -7.23 -7.22 -16.12
CA ASN A 6 -5.80 -7.10 -16.44
C ASN A 6 -4.92 -7.51 -15.26
N LEU A 7 -5.37 -7.41 -14.01
CA LEU A 7 -4.61 -7.90 -12.85
C LEU A 7 -4.44 -9.43 -12.81
N LYS A 8 -5.21 -10.19 -13.60
CA LYS A 8 -4.96 -11.63 -13.79
C LYS A 8 -3.63 -11.90 -14.50
N ASN A 9 -3.07 -10.91 -15.20
CA ASN A 9 -1.71 -11.02 -15.71
C ASN A 9 -0.73 -11.05 -14.52
N PRO A 10 0.13 -12.08 -14.41
CA PRO A 10 1.02 -12.25 -13.27
C PRO A 10 1.99 -11.07 -13.04
N ASN A 11 2.22 -10.23 -14.04
CA ASN A 11 3.13 -9.09 -13.94
C ASN A 11 2.43 -7.78 -13.52
N HIS A 12 1.08 -7.74 -13.47
CA HIS A 12 0.34 -6.52 -13.20
C HIS A 12 0.08 -6.31 -11.69
N CYS A 13 -0.18 -7.37 -10.92
CA CYS A 13 -0.24 -7.26 -9.48
C CYS A 13 1.11 -7.65 -8.86
N PRO A 14 1.86 -6.72 -8.25
CA PRO A 14 3.15 -7.06 -7.69
C PRO A 14 3.03 -7.94 -6.45
N LEU A 15 3.96 -8.88 -6.27
CA LEU A 15 4.02 -9.75 -5.09
C LEU A 15 3.93 -8.96 -3.77
N GLY A 16 3.12 -9.44 -2.84
CA GLY A 16 2.85 -8.79 -1.55
C GLY A 16 1.76 -7.72 -1.61
N VAL A 17 1.26 -7.33 -2.79
CA VAL A 17 0.08 -6.46 -2.95
C VAL A 17 -1.13 -7.31 -3.30
N TYR A 18 -2.22 -7.05 -2.60
CA TYR A 18 -3.52 -7.66 -2.86
C TYR A 18 -4.53 -6.52 -3.02
N VAL A 19 -5.46 -6.66 -3.96
CA VAL A 19 -6.47 -5.62 -4.24
C VAL A 19 -7.78 -6.27 -4.67
N LEU A 20 -8.89 -5.73 -4.19
CA LEU A 20 -10.26 -6.11 -4.53
C LEU A 20 -11.11 -4.84 -4.72
N PRO A 21 -12.06 -4.83 -5.68
CA PRO A 21 -13.03 -3.76 -5.74
C PRO A 21 -13.92 -3.75 -4.48
N SER A 22 -14.44 -2.58 -4.14
CA SER A 22 -15.54 -2.44 -3.18
C SER A 22 -16.74 -3.27 -3.60
N SER A 23 -17.49 -3.78 -2.63
CA SER A 23 -18.75 -4.48 -2.89
C SER A 23 -19.87 -3.54 -3.36
N GLU A 24 -19.74 -2.23 -3.16
CA GLU A 24 -20.78 -1.24 -3.46
C GLU A 24 -20.40 -0.32 -4.63
N ASN A 25 -19.12 -0.01 -4.81
CA ASN A 25 -18.67 0.93 -5.84
C ASN A 25 -17.41 0.46 -6.58
N LEU A 26 -17.56 0.07 -7.84
CA LEU A 26 -16.44 -0.44 -8.67
C LEU A 26 -15.36 0.61 -9.00
N TYR A 27 -15.61 1.89 -8.76
CA TYR A 27 -14.60 2.95 -8.84
C TYR A 27 -13.72 3.02 -7.59
N ILE A 28 -14.08 2.30 -6.52
CA ILE A 28 -13.30 2.23 -5.28
C ILE A 28 -12.73 0.82 -5.14
N TRP A 29 -11.40 0.72 -5.05
CA TRP A 29 -10.74 -0.56 -4.77
C TRP A 29 -10.01 -0.46 -3.44
N TYR A 30 -10.02 -1.55 -2.69
CA TYR A 30 -9.27 -1.69 -1.45
C TYR A 30 -8.14 -2.66 -1.67
N GLY A 31 -6.99 -2.34 -1.09
CA GLY A 31 -5.83 -3.20 -1.15
C GLY A 31 -5.07 -3.24 0.15
N VAL A 32 -4.15 -4.20 0.22
CA VAL A 32 -3.18 -4.34 1.30
C VAL A 32 -1.82 -4.66 0.71
N ILE A 33 -0.78 -4.00 1.22
CA ILE A 33 0.62 -4.29 0.91
C ILE A 33 1.31 -4.86 2.14
N PHE A 34 1.93 -6.03 2.00
CA PHE A 34 2.85 -6.61 2.99
C PHE A 34 4.27 -6.23 2.63
N VAL A 35 4.95 -5.54 3.54
CA VAL A 35 6.33 -5.09 3.34
C VAL A 35 7.27 -6.07 4.04
N HIS A 36 8.09 -6.77 3.25
CA HIS A 36 8.96 -7.83 3.80
C HIS A 36 10.37 -7.36 4.17
N GLN A 37 10.81 -6.19 3.68
CA GLN A 37 12.20 -5.72 3.83
C GLN A 37 12.27 -4.21 3.97
N GLY A 38 13.37 -3.72 4.56
CA GLY A 38 13.65 -2.30 4.72
C GLY A 38 13.05 -1.72 6.00
N TYR A 39 12.92 -0.39 6.02
CA TYR A 39 12.54 0.35 7.24
C TYR A 39 11.12 0.04 7.74
N TYR A 40 10.25 -0.46 6.86
CA TYR A 40 8.85 -0.78 7.14
C TYR A 40 8.59 -2.29 7.14
N GLN A 41 9.63 -3.12 7.27
CA GLN A 41 9.48 -4.58 7.27
C GLN A 41 8.47 -5.05 8.31
N SER A 42 7.78 -6.15 8.00
CA SER A 42 6.69 -6.74 8.80
C SER A 42 5.43 -5.88 8.91
N GLY A 43 5.35 -4.75 8.20
CA GLY A 43 4.14 -3.95 8.11
C GLY A 43 3.12 -4.52 7.10
N ALA A 44 1.84 -4.31 7.39
CA ALA A 44 0.71 -4.63 6.52
C ALA A 44 -0.18 -3.38 6.36
N PHE A 45 -0.01 -2.65 5.26
CA PHE A 45 -0.67 -1.35 5.08
C PHE A 45 -1.89 -1.50 4.16
N LYS A 46 -3.08 -1.26 4.72
CA LYS A 46 -4.32 -1.15 3.94
C LYS A 46 -4.36 0.18 3.21
N PHE A 47 -4.87 0.18 1.98
CA PHE A 47 -5.04 1.36 1.17
C PHE A 47 -6.32 1.30 0.35
N ARG A 48 -6.80 2.48 -0.04
CA ARG A 48 -7.93 2.69 -0.92
C ARG A 48 -7.45 3.37 -2.20
N LEU A 49 -7.91 2.86 -3.34
CA LEU A 49 -7.81 3.47 -4.66
C LEU A 49 -9.16 4.07 -5.02
N ALA A 50 -9.18 5.37 -5.33
CA ALA A 50 -10.34 6.03 -5.91
C ALA A 50 -10.08 6.32 -7.39
N ILE A 51 -10.78 5.61 -8.26
CA ILE A 51 -10.68 5.73 -9.71
C ILE A 51 -11.68 6.82 -10.14
N PRO A 52 -11.23 7.91 -10.76
CA PRO A 52 -12.14 8.94 -11.23
C PRO A 52 -12.97 8.43 -12.42
N GLU A 53 -14.17 8.99 -12.61
CA GLU A 53 -15.01 8.69 -13.80
C GLU A 53 -14.30 9.07 -15.10
N SER A 54 -13.38 10.03 -15.05
CA SER A 54 -12.57 10.45 -16.18
C SER A 54 -11.38 9.54 -16.47
N TYR A 55 -11.18 8.44 -15.74
CA TYR A 55 -10.08 7.51 -16.01
C TYR A 55 -10.19 6.90 -17.44
N PRO A 56 -9.10 6.82 -18.22
CA PRO A 56 -7.71 7.06 -17.84
C PRO A 56 -7.20 8.48 -18.12
N GLU A 57 -8.04 9.47 -18.38
CA GLU A 57 -7.60 10.87 -18.55
C GLU A 57 -6.97 11.44 -17.27
N HIS A 58 -7.46 11.00 -16.10
CA HIS A 58 -6.93 11.40 -14.80
C HIS A 58 -6.51 10.17 -13.97
N PRO A 59 -5.45 10.29 -13.14
CA PRO A 59 -4.98 9.20 -12.32
C PRO A 59 -5.97 8.85 -11.19
N PRO A 60 -6.02 7.59 -10.77
CA PRO A 60 -6.58 7.21 -9.48
C PRO A 60 -5.86 7.88 -8.31
N ALA A 61 -6.60 8.24 -7.26
CA ALA A 61 -6.03 8.67 -5.99
C ALA A 61 -5.78 7.47 -5.08
N VAL A 62 -4.70 7.52 -4.30
CA VAL A 62 -4.32 6.47 -3.34
C VAL A 62 -4.32 7.06 -1.93
N THR A 63 -5.04 6.41 -1.01
CA THR A 63 -5.09 6.80 0.40
C THR A 63 -4.80 5.60 1.28
N PHE A 64 -3.75 5.65 2.10
CA PHE A 64 -3.50 4.66 3.15
C PHE A 64 -4.50 4.83 4.29
N MET A 65 -4.95 3.70 4.82
CA MET A 65 -6.04 3.66 5.81
C MET A 65 -5.52 3.56 7.25
N SER A 66 -4.20 3.39 7.41
CA SER A 66 -3.49 3.47 8.69
C SER A 66 -2.68 4.76 8.76
N ASP A 67 -2.31 5.17 9.97
CA ASP A 67 -1.40 6.30 10.16
C ASP A 67 -0.02 5.97 9.57
N MET A 68 0.43 6.82 8.64
CA MET A 68 1.66 6.60 7.89
C MET A 68 2.74 7.61 8.29
N PHE A 69 3.88 7.09 8.76
CA PHE A 69 5.10 7.87 8.84
C PHE A 69 5.96 7.60 7.60
N HIS A 70 5.65 8.24 6.46
CA HIS A 70 6.35 8.03 5.19
C HIS A 70 6.50 9.35 4.41
N PRO A 71 7.67 9.66 3.79
CA PRO A 71 7.90 10.95 3.13
C PRO A 71 6.86 11.34 2.06
N LEU A 72 6.36 10.36 1.30
CA LEU A 72 5.37 10.57 0.23
C LEU A 72 3.91 10.57 0.69
N VAL A 73 3.63 10.33 1.97
CA VAL A 73 2.25 10.20 2.48
C VAL A 73 1.94 11.37 3.40
N ASP A 74 0.80 12.04 3.20
CA ASP A 74 0.38 13.14 4.08
C ASP A 74 -0.28 12.63 5.39
N GLY A 75 -0.68 13.56 6.25
CA GLY A 75 -1.36 13.23 7.52
C GLY A 75 -2.77 12.65 7.37
N GLY A 76 -3.37 12.73 6.19
CA GLY A 76 -4.65 12.08 5.86
C GLY A 76 -4.48 10.74 5.14
N GLY A 77 -3.24 10.25 5.00
CA GLY A 77 -2.93 9.00 4.31
C GLY A 77 -2.80 9.12 2.79
N ASN A 78 -2.96 10.31 2.20
CA ASN A 78 -2.87 10.47 0.75
C ASN A 78 -1.44 10.30 0.27
N LEU A 79 -1.25 9.47 -0.75
CA LEU A 79 0.05 9.22 -1.36
C LEU A 79 0.31 10.17 -2.53
N SER A 80 1.48 10.82 -2.50
CA SER A 80 2.01 11.55 -3.64
C SER A 80 2.50 10.59 -4.73
N ILE A 81 1.79 10.58 -5.85
CA ILE A 81 2.17 9.83 -7.06
C ILE A 81 3.10 10.64 -7.98
N SER A 82 3.23 11.94 -7.73
CA SER A 82 3.90 12.91 -8.62
C SER A 82 5.39 12.67 -8.84
N GLN A 83 6.06 11.91 -7.95
CA GLN A 83 7.46 11.55 -8.16
C GLN A 83 7.63 10.51 -9.28
N GLN A 84 6.72 9.55 -9.39
CA GLN A 84 6.74 8.53 -10.45
C GLN A 84 5.95 8.96 -11.68
N PHE A 85 4.87 9.71 -11.47
CA PHE A 85 3.97 10.21 -12.49
C PHE A 85 3.92 11.74 -12.42
N PRO A 86 5.03 12.44 -12.75
CA PRO A 86 5.06 13.91 -12.75
C PRO A 86 4.08 14.49 -13.77
N THR A 87 3.79 13.74 -14.83
CA THR A 87 2.70 13.97 -15.75
C THR A 87 2.03 12.63 -15.98
N TRP A 88 0.77 12.51 -15.62
CA TRP A 88 -0.03 11.32 -15.93
C TRP A 88 -0.24 11.24 -17.44
N ARG A 89 0.04 10.09 -18.04
CA ARG A 89 -0.11 9.87 -19.49
C ARG A 89 -1.31 8.95 -19.72
N PRO A 90 -2.46 9.49 -20.16
CA PRO A 90 -3.63 8.67 -20.48
C PRO A 90 -3.28 7.57 -21.46
N TYR A 91 -3.82 6.36 -21.25
CA TYR A 91 -3.58 5.19 -22.09
C TYR A 91 -2.13 4.66 -22.14
N GLU A 92 -1.23 5.20 -21.31
CA GLU A 92 0.12 4.67 -21.08
C GLU A 92 0.32 4.31 -19.61
N ASP A 93 -0.16 5.17 -18.71
CA ASP A 93 -0.14 4.93 -17.27
C ASP A 93 -1.48 4.32 -16.83
N TYR A 94 -1.42 3.32 -15.95
CA TYR A 94 -2.55 2.46 -15.60
C TYR A 94 -2.52 2.10 -14.11
N ILE A 95 -3.61 1.53 -13.58
CA ILE A 95 -3.71 1.13 -12.17
C ILE A 95 -2.56 0.21 -11.75
N PHE A 96 -2.16 -0.75 -12.60
CA PHE A 96 -1.08 -1.66 -12.25
C PHE A 96 0.28 -0.95 -12.07
N HIS A 97 0.55 0.11 -12.82
CA HIS A 97 1.73 0.96 -12.61
C HIS A 97 1.69 1.62 -11.23
N ILE A 98 0.51 2.05 -10.77
CA ILE A 98 0.32 2.58 -9.41
C ILE A 98 0.54 1.48 -8.35
N LEU A 99 0.05 0.26 -8.57
CA LEU A 99 0.29 -0.86 -7.63
C LEU A 99 1.80 -1.16 -7.47
N HIS A 100 2.54 -1.18 -8.57
CA HIS A 100 4.01 -1.30 -8.53
C HIS A 100 4.65 -0.13 -7.80
N TYR A 101 4.16 1.08 -8.00
CA TYR A 101 4.65 2.25 -7.28
C TYR A 101 4.39 2.15 -5.78
N ILE A 102 3.18 1.79 -5.34
CA ILE A 102 2.82 1.55 -3.93
C ILE A 102 3.78 0.56 -3.27
N LYS A 103 4.17 -0.53 -3.96
CA LYS A 103 5.18 -1.45 -3.44
C LYS A 103 6.57 -0.82 -3.35
N ASN A 104 6.95 -0.04 -4.36
CA ASN A 104 8.30 0.46 -4.50
C ASN A 104 8.64 1.62 -3.55
N ILE A 105 7.66 2.42 -3.09
CA ILE A 105 7.94 3.56 -2.19
C ILE A 105 8.67 3.15 -0.91
N PHE A 106 8.46 1.92 -0.43
CA PHE A 106 9.12 1.38 0.77
C PHE A 106 10.57 0.96 0.56
N LYS A 107 11.03 0.84 -0.69
CA LYS A 107 12.39 0.38 -1.00
C LYS A 107 13.42 1.48 -0.76
N LYS A 108 14.54 1.11 -0.15
CA LYS A 108 15.65 2.03 0.14
C LYS A 108 16.11 2.82 -1.09
N ASN A 109 16.26 2.17 -2.23
CA ASN A 109 16.71 2.82 -3.46
C ASN A 109 15.72 3.88 -4.01
N ILE A 110 14.44 3.81 -3.62
CA ILE A 110 13.44 4.84 -3.93
C ILE A 110 13.50 5.95 -2.90
N LEU A 111 13.52 5.61 -1.60
CA LEU A 111 13.70 6.58 -0.50
C LEU A 111 14.96 7.45 -0.70
N ASP A 112 16.06 6.85 -1.13
CA ASP A 112 17.33 7.54 -1.43
C ASP A 112 17.18 8.59 -2.54
N ARG A 113 16.26 8.39 -3.50
CA ARG A 113 16.06 9.26 -4.67
C ARG A 113 14.85 10.20 -4.54
N LEU A 114 14.23 10.27 -3.37
CA LEU A 114 13.12 11.19 -3.12
C LEU A 114 13.54 12.65 -3.29
N ILE A 115 12.69 13.41 -3.98
CA ILE A 115 12.84 14.85 -4.16
C ILE A 115 11.86 15.55 -3.23
N ASP A 116 12.35 16.53 -2.46
CA ASP A 116 11.56 17.25 -1.46
C ASP A 116 10.21 17.76 -2.02
N LYS A 117 10.21 18.32 -3.23
CA LYS A 117 8.99 18.86 -3.87
C LYS A 117 7.82 17.87 -3.96
N HIS A 118 8.10 16.57 -4.02
CA HIS A 118 7.09 15.51 -4.12
C HIS A 118 6.72 14.91 -2.75
N CYS A 119 7.45 15.22 -1.69
CA CYS A 119 7.24 14.68 -0.36
C CYS A 119 6.19 15.50 0.39
N PHE A 120 5.08 14.86 0.75
CA PHE A 120 4.02 15.46 1.56
C PHE A 120 4.40 15.55 3.04
N ASN A 121 5.07 14.52 3.58
CA ASN A 121 5.59 14.54 4.94
C ASN A 121 7.04 15.06 4.95
N LYS A 122 7.17 16.37 5.14
CA LYS A 122 8.46 17.07 5.19
C LYS A 122 9.36 16.60 6.33
N GLU A 123 8.77 16.21 7.46
CA GLU A 123 9.55 15.75 8.60
C GLU A 123 10.12 14.36 8.36
N ALA A 124 9.33 13.42 7.83
CA ALA A 124 9.83 12.10 7.43
C ALA A 124 10.93 12.21 6.36
N TYR A 125 10.76 13.09 5.38
CA TYR A 125 11.80 13.38 4.39
C TYR A 125 13.08 13.92 5.04
N ARG A 126 12.96 14.95 5.89
CA ARG A 126 14.09 15.57 6.59
C ARG A 126 14.83 14.56 7.45
N LEU A 127 14.12 13.80 8.30
CA LEU A 127 14.73 12.78 9.16
C LEU A 127 15.43 11.70 8.34
N TYR A 128 14.86 11.26 7.22
CA TYR A 128 15.55 10.31 6.34
C TYR A 128 16.94 10.80 5.89
N ARG A 129 17.07 12.11 5.64
CA ARG A 129 18.32 12.74 5.18
C ARG A 129 19.27 13.12 6.31
N THR A 130 18.76 13.55 7.46
CA THR A 130 19.57 14.11 8.55
C THR A 130 19.79 13.16 9.72
N ASP A 131 18.81 12.30 10.03
CA ASP A 131 18.87 11.37 11.15
C ASP A 131 18.14 10.05 10.81
N ILE A 132 18.86 9.19 10.08
CA ILE A 132 18.33 7.91 9.63
C ILE A 132 17.97 6.97 10.79
N LYS A 133 18.56 7.16 11.98
CA LYS A 133 18.27 6.33 13.16
C LYS A 133 16.88 6.65 13.69
N ILE A 134 16.54 7.94 13.84
CA ILE A 134 15.21 8.35 14.26
C ILE A 134 14.18 7.96 13.19
N PHE A 135 14.47 8.22 11.91
CA PHE A 135 13.59 7.79 10.81
C PHE A 135 13.30 6.29 10.88
N SER A 136 14.35 5.46 11.03
CA SER A 136 14.19 4.00 11.10
C SER A 136 13.31 3.58 12.27
N LYS A 137 13.44 4.23 13.43
CA LYS A 137 12.61 3.92 14.60
C LYS A 137 11.14 4.25 14.36
N LEU A 138 10.85 5.42 13.79
CA LEU A 138 9.48 5.85 13.49
C LEU A 138 8.84 5.01 12.38
N ALA A 139 9.59 4.65 11.34
CA ALA A 139 9.13 3.76 10.28
C ALA A 139 8.80 2.36 10.82
N GLN A 140 9.62 1.82 11.74
CA GLN A 140 9.34 0.55 12.41
C GLN A 140 8.11 0.62 13.31
N GLN A 141 7.93 1.71 14.07
CA GLN A 141 6.72 1.91 14.86
C GLN A 141 5.47 1.98 13.98
N CYS A 142 5.55 2.67 12.84
CA CYS A 142 4.48 2.71 11.85
C CYS A 142 4.14 1.30 11.30
N ALA A 143 5.16 0.48 11.00
CA ALA A 143 4.96 -0.90 10.60
C ALA A 143 4.29 -1.75 11.70
N GLN A 144 4.73 -1.61 12.96
CA GLN A 144 4.14 -2.32 14.09
C GLN A 144 2.68 -1.92 14.35
N LEU A 145 2.34 -0.63 14.21
CA LEU A 145 0.97 -0.16 14.35
C LEU A 145 0.07 -0.73 13.26
N SER A 146 0.57 -0.87 12.04
CA SER A 146 -0.23 -1.39 10.91
C SER A 146 -0.75 -2.83 11.11
N ILE A 147 -0.11 -3.60 12.01
CA ILE A 147 -0.47 -5.00 12.29
C ILE A 147 -1.17 -5.19 13.64
N THR A 148 -1.48 -4.12 14.39
CA THR A 148 -2.29 -4.25 15.61
C THR A 148 -3.69 -4.69 15.24
N GLU A 149 -4.39 -5.35 16.18
CA GLU A 149 -5.76 -5.81 15.95
C GLU A 149 -6.68 -4.68 15.47
N SER A 150 -6.55 -3.50 16.06
CA SER A 150 -7.33 -2.31 15.70
C SER A 150 -7.13 -1.84 14.26
N TYR A 151 -5.96 -2.04 13.63
CA TYR A 151 -5.77 -1.65 12.23
C TYR A 151 -5.99 -2.83 11.28
N LEU A 152 -5.55 -4.01 11.69
CA LEU A 152 -5.54 -5.19 10.84
C LEU A 152 -6.90 -5.88 10.79
N LEU A 153 -7.57 -6.05 11.93
CA LEU A 153 -8.88 -6.71 12.02
C LEU A 153 -10.04 -5.77 11.74
N ASP A 154 -9.84 -4.45 11.87
CA ASP A 154 -10.92 -3.51 11.58
C ASP A 154 -11.32 -3.58 10.10
N HIS A 155 -12.63 -3.74 9.92
CA HIS A 155 -13.27 -3.89 8.62
C HIS A 155 -13.80 -2.57 8.08
N PHE A 156 -13.11 -1.48 8.40
CA PHE A 156 -13.52 -0.17 7.95
C PHE A 156 -12.88 0.16 6.60
N PRO A 157 -13.65 0.63 5.60
CA PRO A 157 -15.12 0.72 5.56
C PRO A 157 -15.79 -0.62 5.24
N ASP A 158 -17.08 -0.76 5.57
CA ASP A 158 -17.83 -2.04 5.52
C ASP A 158 -17.83 -2.69 4.12
N ASP A 159 -17.80 -1.85 3.07
CA ASP A 159 -17.76 -2.24 1.66
C ASP A 159 -16.39 -2.75 1.18
N ASN A 160 -15.36 -2.67 2.03
CA ASN A 160 -14.09 -3.35 1.80
C ASN A 160 -14.31 -4.86 1.87
N MET A 161 -13.82 -5.64 0.92
CA MET A 161 -13.96 -7.11 0.94
C MET A 161 -12.75 -7.85 1.53
N ILE A 162 -11.64 -7.16 1.75
CA ILE A 162 -10.44 -7.76 2.36
C ILE A 162 -10.69 -7.94 3.85
N ARG A 163 -10.56 -9.18 4.33
CA ARG A 163 -10.83 -9.59 5.70
C ARG A 163 -9.59 -10.23 6.30
N PHE A 164 -9.23 -9.78 7.50
CA PHE A 164 -8.26 -10.45 8.35
C PHE A 164 -9.01 -11.04 9.53
N SER A 165 -8.68 -12.27 9.87
CA SER A 165 -9.21 -12.91 11.06
C SER A 165 -8.07 -13.53 11.85
N PRO A 166 -8.15 -13.49 13.19
CA PRO A 166 -7.22 -14.28 13.99
C PRO A 166 -7.42 -15.75 13.64
N VAL A 167 -6.34 -16.42 13.25
CA VAL A 167 -6.33 -17.87 13.13
C VAL A 167 -5.95 -18.41 14.51
N SER A 168 -6.79 -19.27 15.08
CA SER A 168 -6.43 -19.94 16.33
C SER A 168 -5.24 -20.88 16.10
N GLU A 169 -4.31 -20.97 17.05
CA GLU A 169 -3.14 -21.87 16.95
C GLU A 169 -3.51 -23.31 16.54
N PRO A 170 -4.58 -23.95 17.07
CA PRO A 170 -4.96 -25.29 16.66
C PRO A 170 -5.35 -25.39 15.18
N LYS A 171 -6.03 -24.37 14.66
CA LYS A 171 -6.44 -24.32 13.26
C LYS A 171 -5.24 -24.04 12.34
N PHE A 172 -4.30 -23.24 12.81
CA PHE A 172 -3.05 -22.97 12.09
C PHE A 172 -2.21 -24.25 11.97
N ASP A 173 -2.01 -24.98 13.06
CA ASP A 173 -1.23 -26.23 13.07
C ASP A 173 -1.84 -27.31 12.18
N GLU A 174 -3.18 -27.39 12.16
CA GLU A 174 -3.90 -28.27 11.23
C GLU A 174 -3.62 -27.91 9.77
N LEU A 175 -3.77 -26.64 9.40
CA LEU A 175 -3.52 -26.13 8.05
C LEU A 175 -2.06 -26.32 7.61
N TRP A 176 -1.11 -26.05 8.51
CA TRP A 176 0.33 -26.26 8.23
C TRP A 176 0.68 -27.71 8.02
N SER A 177 0.09 -28.61 8.83
CA SER A 177 0.27 -30.04 8.69
C SER A 177 -0.27 -30.58 7.36
N GLN A 178 -1.27 -29.92 6.76
CA GLN A 178 -1.79 -30.26 5.43
C GLN A 178 -0.85 -29.77 4.31
N LEU A 179 -0.27 -28.56 4.45
CA LEU A 179 0.68 -28.00 3.48
C LEU A 179 1.98 -28.79 3.39
N LEU A 180 2.50 -29.31 4.50
CA LEU A 180 3.74 -30.09 4.54
C LEU A 180 3.60 -31.53 3.98
N LYS A 181 2.38 -31.98 3.67
CA LYS A 181 2.09 -33.32 3.13
C LYS A 181 1.93 -33.36 1.61
N GLN A 182 2.05 -32.21 0.92
CA GLN A 182 2.15 -32.12 -0.55
C GLN A 182 3.61 -31.98 -0.98
#